data_AF-A0A8E3B5G1-F1
#
_entry.id   AF-A0A8E3B5G1-F1
#
_cell.length_a   1.000
_cell.length_b   1.000
_cell.length_c   1.000
_cell.angle_alpha   90.00
_cell.angle_beta   90.00
_cell.angle_gamma   90.00
#
_symmetry.space_group_name_H-M   'P 1'
#
loop_
_entity.id
_entity.type
_entity.pdbx_description
1 polymer ?
#
loop_
_entity_poly.entity_id
_entity_poly.type
_entity_poly.pdbx_seq_one_letter_code
_entity_poly.pdbx_strand_id
1 'polypeptide(L)' 'MARTDRLSCGSRPRICFALGRFEVTIAGRTETLAAGGSFIVPSGLVHGVKALEAGRLIDSFTPHRADFLSL' A
#
# COMPACT_ATOMS: atom_id res chain seq x y z
N MET A 1 7.95 5.72 14.93
CA MET A 1 8.85 5.92 13.78
C MET A 1 8.08 5.51 12.53
N ALA A 2 7.75 6.46 11.66
CA ALA A 2 6.99 6.20 10.44
C ALA A 2 7.79 5.27 9.52
N ARG A 3 7.33 4.03 9.32
CA ARG A 3 7.94 3.13 8.34
C ARG A 3 7.43 3.54 6.95
N THR A 4 8.37 3.77 6.03
CA THR A 4 8.06 3.99 4.62
C THR A 4 8.25 2.66 3.91
N ASP A 5 7.15 1.95 3.69
CA ASP A 5 7.19 0.67 2.98
C ASP A 5 7.06 0.97 1.48
N ARG A 6 8.21 1.07 0.81
CA ARG A 6 8.28 1.14 -0.66
C ARG A 6 8.11 -0.26 -1.21
N LEU A 7 6.89 -0.60 -1.60
CA LEU A 7 6.54 -1.92 -2.11
C LEU A 7 6.23 -1.78 -3.60
N SER A 8 7.11 -2.23 -4.49
CA SER A 8 6.70 -2.46 -5.88
C SER A 8 5.76 -3.67 -5.89
N CYS A 9 4.49 -3.47 -6.24
CA CYS A 9 3.69 -4.62 -6.65
C CYS A 9 4.10 -4.95 -8.07
N GLY A 10 4.42 -6.22 -8.34
CA GLY A 10 4.68 -6.71 -9.69
C GLY A 10 3.40 -6.65 -10.55
N SER A 11 3.14 -7.68 -11.32
CA SER A 11 2.01 -7.76 -12.27
C SER A 11 0.62 -7.94 -11.61
N ARG A 12 0.43 -7.62 -10.32
CA ARG A 12 -0.80 -7.93 -9.57
C ARG A 12 -1.48 -6.66 -9.03
N PRO A 13 -2.81 -6.55 -9.09
CA PRO A 13 -3.53 -5.45 -8.46
C PRO A 13 -3.52 -5.60 -6.93
N ARG A 14 -3.39 -4.46 -6.24
CA ARG A 14 -3.43 -4.39 -4.77
C ARG A 14 -4.55 -3.46 -4.33
N ILE A 15 -5.29 -3.88 -3.30
CA ILE A 15 -6.26 -3.05 -2.59
C ILE A 15 -5.72 -2.82 -1.17
N CYS A 16 -5.65 -1.56 -0.77
CA CYS A 16 -5.15 -1.14 0.53
C CYS A 16 -6.23 -0.43 1.34
N PHE A 17 -6.34 -0.74 2.62
CA PHE A 17 -7.21 -0.03 3.57
C PHE A 17 -6.40 0.59 4.70
N ALA A 18 -6.62 1.88 4.97
CA ALA A 18 -5.92 2.60 6.03
C ALA A 18 -6.78 2.75 7.29
N LEU A 19 -6.21 2.37 8.43
CA LEU A 19 -6.68 2.69 9.77
C LEU A 19 -5.70 3.72 10.36
N GLY A 20 -5.83 4.97 9.93
CA GLY A 20 -4.95 6.10 10.26
C GLY A 20 -4.65 6.98 9.04
N ARG A 21 -3.85 8.02 9.20
CA ARG A 21 -3.40 8.92 8.13
C ARG A 21 -2.10 8.45 7.51
N PHE A 22 -2.12 8.24 6.20
CA PHE A 22 -0.99 7.77 5.41
C PHE A 22 -0.78 8.66 4.19
N GLU A 23 0.47 8.81 3.79
CA GLU A 23 0.85 9.43 2.53
C GLU A 23 1.17 8.31 1.53
N VAL A 24 0.43 8.25 0.43
CA VAL A 24 0.51 7.20 -0.57
C VAL A 24 1.08 7.81 -1.85
N THR A 25 2.18 7.26 -2.34
CA THR A 25 2.74 7.64 -3.64
C THR A 25 2.51 6.53 -4.65
N ILE A 26 1.87 6.81 -5.78
CA ILE A 26 1.64 5.88 -6.90
C ILE A 26 2.15 6.54 -8.18
N ALA A 27 3.07 5.89 -8.90
CA ALA A 27 3.63 6.42 -10.15
C ALA A 27 4.16 7.87 -10.04
N GLY A 28 4.70 8.24 -8.88
CA GLY A 28 5.23 9.59 -8.61
C GLY A 28 4.19 10.63 -8.17
N ARG A 29 2.89 10.29 -8.13
CA ARG A 29 1.84 11.14 -7.55
C ARG A 29 1.63 10.77 -6.10
N THR A 30 1.64 11.77 -5.23
CA THR A 30 1.47 11.59 -3.79
C THR A 30 0.12 12.15 -3.34
N GLU A 31 -0.65 11.35 -2.64
CA GLU A 31 -1.93 11.73 -2.04
C GLU A 31 -1.99 11.34 -0.57
N THR A 32 -2.73 12.10 0.23
CA THR A 32 -2.95 11.79 1.63
C THR A 32 -4.22 10.96 1.77
N LEU A 33 -4.07 9.75 2.31
CA LEU A 33 -5.17 8.87 2.67
C LEU A 33 -5.53 9.08 4.14
N ALA A 34 -6.78 9.44 4.41
CA ALA A 34 -7.32 9.52 5.76
C ALA A 34 -7.74 8.14 6.28
N ALA A 35 -8.02 8.05 7.59
CA ALA A 35 -8.53 6.83 8.20
C ALA A 35 -9.87 6.41 7.55
N GLY A 36 -10.00 5.12 7.26
CA GLY A 36 -11.13 4.56 6.51
C GLY A 36 -10.99 4.69 4.98
N GLY A 37 -9.96 5.40 4.49
CA GLY A 37 -9.65 5.51 3.08
C GLY A 37 -9.14 4.19 2.49
N SER A 38 -9.40 4.01 1.20
CA SER A 38 -8.84 2.91 0.42
C SER A 38 -8.31 3.40 -0.91
N PHE A 39 -7.33 2.69 -1.46
CA PHE A 39 -6.83 2.93 -2.81
C PHE A 39 -6.54 1.62 -3.51
N ILE A 40 -6.60 1.65 -4.84
CA ILE A 40 -6.28 0.53 -5.71
C ILE A 40 -5.03 0.90 -6.49
N VAL A 41 -4.03 0.02 -6.45
CA VAL A 41 -2.83 0.18 -7.27
C VAL A 41 -2.94 -0.71 -8.51
N PRO A 42 -2.93 -0.14 -9.72
CA PRO A 42 -2.80 -0.90 -10.95
C PRO A 42 -1.52 -1.73 -10.98
N SER A 43 -1.58 -2.90 -11.64
CA SER A 43 -0.43 -3.77 -11.84
C SER A 43 0.75 -3.05 -12.51
N GLY A 44 1.98 -3.32 -12.04
CA GLY A 44 3.21 -2.81 -12.65
C GLY A 44 3.60 -1.39 -12.27
N LEU A 45 2.81 -0.68 -11.45
CA LEU A 45 3.17 0.66 -10.98
C LEU A 45 3.95 0.62 -9.66
N VAL A 46 5.03 1.41 -9.59
CA VAL A 46 5.77 1.64 -8.36
C VAL A 46 4.92 2.47 -7.41
N HIS A 47 4.85 2.02 -6.15
CA HIS A 47 4.16 2.73 -5.09
C HIS A 47 4.87 2.58 -3.75
N GLY A 48 4.55 3.49 -2.84
CA GLY A 48 5.02 3.45 -1.46
C GLY A 48 4.01 4.12 -0.55
N VAL A 49 4.02 3.70 0.71
CA VAL A 49 3.17 4.30 1.75
C VAL A 49 4.04 4.76 2.91
N LYS A 50 3.77 5.96 3.41
CA LYS A 50 4.41 6.54 4.59
C LYS A 50 3.35 6.83 5.64
N ALA A 51 3.47 6.21 6.81
CA ALA A 51 2.58 6.49 7.93
C ALA A 51 2.84 7.91 8.47
N LEU A 52 1.83 8.79 8.46
CA LEU A 52 1.93 10.12 9.06
C LEU A 52 1.60 10.09 10.56
N GLU A 53 0.86 9.06 11.00
CA GLU A 53 0.53 8.79 12.40
C GLU A 53 0.54 7.28 12.69
N ALA A 54 0.40 6.90 13.97
CA ALA A 54 0.28 5.50 14.34
C ALA A 54 -1.01 4.92 13.76
N GLY A 55 -0.88 3.94 12.87
CA GLY A 55 -2.01 3.33 12.18
C GLY A 55 -1.69 1.94 11.67
N ARG A 56 -2.68 1.30 11.04
CA ARG A 56 -2.50 0.02 10.34
C ARG A 56 -2.90 0.17 8.88
N LEU A 57 -2.16 -0.49 8.00
CA LEU A 57 -2.51 -0.64 6.59
C LEU A 57 -2.77 -2.11 6.32
N ILE A 58 -3.90 -2.42 5.68
CA ILE A 58 -4.26 -3.78 5.27
C ILE A 58 -4.08 -3.86 3.76
N ASP A 59 -3.12 -4.68 3.32
CA ASP A 59 -2.85 -4.95 1.92
C ASP A 59 -3.50 -6.28 1.51
N SER A 60 -4.43 -6.22 0.57
CA SER A 60 -5.05 -7.40 -0.06
C SER A 60 -4.56 -7.54 -1.50
N PHE A 61 -4.17 -8.77 -1.87
CA PHE A 61 -3.61 -9.11 -3.18
C PHE A 61 -4.43 -10.23 -3.81
N THR A 62 -4.87 -10.01 -5.06
CA THR A 62 -5.56 -11.03 -5.84
C THR A 62 -4.88 -11.17 -7.21
N PRO A 63 -4.29 -12.34 -7.54
CA PRO A 63 -4.13 -13.55 -6.72
C PRO A 63 -3.13 -13.36 -5.56
N HIS A 64 -3.21 -14.24 -4.55
CA HIS A 64 -2.38 -14.17 -3.35
C HIS A 64 -0.86 -14.14 -3.68
N ARG A 65 -0.06 -13.55 -2.78
CA ARG A 65 1.40 -13.52 -2.94
C ARG A 65 2.04 -14.82 -2.50
N ALA A 66 2.34 -15.71 -3.45
CA ALA A 66 3.13 -16.92 -3.22
C ALA A 66 4.49 -16.62 -2.54
N ASP A 67 5.08 -15.48 -2.85
CA ASP A 67 6.31 -14.96 -2.25
C ASP A 67 6.18 -14.58 -0.75
N PHE A 68 4.96 -14.58 -0.19
CA PHE A 68 4.71 -14.49 1.26
C PHE A 68 4.40 -15.85 1.90
N LEU A 69 4.25 -16.91 1.11
CA LEU A 69 3.95 -18.27 1.57
C LEU A 69 5.20 -19.15 1.67
N SER A 70 6.40 -18.56 1.70
CA SER A 70 7.64 -19.28 1.97
C SER A 70 7.60 -19.83 3.41
N LEU A 71 7.41 -21.15 3.53
CA LEU A 71 7.65 -21.95 4.74
C LEU A 71 9.16 -22.11 4.97
#